data_AF-A0A109WVV5-F1
#
_entry.id   AF-A0A109WVV5-F1
#
_cell.length_a   1.000
_cell.length_b   1.000
_cell.length_c   1.000
_cell.angle_alpha   90.00
_cell.angle_beta   90.00
_cell.angle_gamma   90.00
#
_symmetry.space_group_name_H-M   'P 1'
#
loop_
_entity.id
_entity.type
_entity.pdbx_description
1 polymer ?
#
loop_
_entity_poly.entity_id
_entity_poly.type
_entity_poly.pdbx_seq_one_letter_code
_entity_poly.pdbx_strand_id
1 'polypeptide(L)'
;MIRPRGAHRFEVFSPKLSRRLTIYRRVVLDARMLIESDPSVVTFSERPGTVLIGERYLQVDFSVRYADKAELLIAADSPGDEDADVRDTINTSALPAFYSARGTGRCPYVDR
;
A
#
# COMPACT_ATOMS: atom_id res chain seq x y z
N MET A 1 -0.85 16.84 5.98
CA MET A 1 -1.95 15.85 6.07
C MET A 1 -3.01 16.37 7.03
N ILE A 2 -4.29 16.28 6.67
CA ILE A 2 -5.41 16.60 7.56
C ILE A 2 -5.94 15.27 8.13
N ARG A 3 -6.02 15.16 9.45
CA ARG A 3 -6.63 14.01 10.14
C ARG A 3 -8.11 13.95 9.76
N PRO A 4 -8.64 12.82 9.25
CA PRO A 4 -10.07 12.67 9.07
C PRO A 4 -10.82 12.80 10.40
N ARG A 5 -11.98 13.46 10.40
CA ARG A 5 -12.77 13.64 11.62
C ARG A 5 -13.10 12.28 12.24
N GLY A 6 -12.87 12.13 13.54
CA GLY A 6 -13.13 10.89 14.27
C GLY A 6 -12.12 9.76 14.06
N ALA A 7 -11.18 9.86 13.09
CA ALA A 7 -10.22 8.78 12.84
C ALA A 7 -9.20 8.65 13.98
N HIS A 8 -8.85 7.43 14.35
CA HIS A 8 -7.74 7.18 15.27
C HIS A 8 -6.44 7.73 14.69
N ARG A 9 -5.54 8.22 15.55
CA ARG A 9 -4.21 8.65 15.14
C ARG A 9 -3.19 7.69 15.76
N PHE A 10 -2.48 6.97 14.90
CA PHE A 10 -1.40 6.09 15.29
C PHE A 10 -0.08 6.77 14.93
N GLU A 11 0.80 6.95 15.92
CA GLU A 11 2.16 7.42 15.70
C GLU A 11 3.11 6.24 15.88
N VAL A 12 3.84 5.89 14.83
CA VAL A 12 4.69 4.70 14.84
C VAL A 12 6.04 5.01 14.22
N PHE A 13 7.11 4.56 14.86
CA PHE A 13 8.44 4.63 14.28
C PHE A 13 8.67 3.46 13.32
N SER A 14 9.32 3.74 12.18
CA SER A 14 9.76 2.74 11.22
C SER A 14 11.27 2.60 11.26
N PRO A 15 11.79 1.46 11.71
CA PRO A 15 13.19 1.12 11.54
C PRO A 15 13.65 1.16 10.07
N LYS A 16 12.90 0.55 9.14
CA LYS A 16 13.26 0.50 7.71
C LYS A 16 13.25 1.86 7.02
N LEU A 17 12.47 2.83 7.53
CA LEU A 17 12.44 4.20 7.00
C LEU A 17 13.19 5.21 7.86
N SER A 18 13.69 4.79 9.03
CA SER A 18 14.34 5.64 10.04
C SER A 18 13.56 6.92 10.36
N ARG A 19 12.22 6.85 10.38
CA ARG A 19 11.34 8.01 10.64
C ARG A 19 10.05 7.63 11.35
N ARG A 20 9.40 8.61 11.99
CA ARG A 20 8.05 8.47 12.55
C ARG A 20 7.00 8.70 11.46
N LEU A 21 5.98 7.86 11.44
CA LEU A 21 4.83 7.95 10.54
C LEU A 21 3.57 8.26 11.36
N THR A 22 2.64 8.97 10.73
CA THR A 22 1.29 9.20 11.28
C THR A 22 0.27 8.48 10.41
N ILE A 23 -0.37 7.45 10.97
CA ILE A 23 -1.35 6.60 10.27
C ILE A 23 -2.74 6.83 10.89
N TYR A 24 -3.78 6.86 10.05
CA TYR A 24 -5.15 7.12 10.49
C TYR A 24 -6.12 5.95 10.29
N ARG A 25 -5.73 4.95 9.49
CA ARG A 25 -6.55 3.75 9.19
C ARG A 25 -5.91 2.54 9.84
N ARG A 26 -6.72 1.69 10.48
CA ARG A 26 -6.21 0.50 11.17
C ARG A 26 -5.63 -0.51 10.16
N VAL A 27 -6.31 -0.74 9.03
CA VAL A 27 -5.83 -1.65 7.98
C VAL A 27 -4.45 -1.25 7.45
N VAL A 28 -4.19 0.06 7.29
CA VAL A 28 -2.90 0.59 6.83
C VAL A 28 -1.80 0.35 7.88
N LEU A 29 -2.16 0.43 9.17
CA LEU A 29 -1.23 0.14 10.27
C LEU A 29 -0.86 -1.36 10.27
N ASP A 30 -1.85 -2.24 10.18
CA ASP A 30 -1.62 -3.69 10.21
C ASP A 30 -0.82 -4.13 8.97
N ALA A 31 -1.14 -3.59 7.79
CA ALA A 31 -0.35 -3.77 6.56
C ALA A 31 1.11 -3.39 6.72
N ARG A 32 1.35 -2.23 7.33
CA ARG A 32 2.72 -1.79 7.59
C ARG A 32 3.46 -2.73 8.53
N MET A 33 2.80 -3.25 9.58
CA MET A 33 3.45 -4.20 10.49
C MET A 33 3.94 -5.45 9.74
N LEU A 34 3.16 -5.95 8.79
CA LEU A 34 3.56 -7.07 7.94
C LEU A 34 4.79 -6.71 7.08
N ILE A 35 4.75 -5.58 6.35
CA ILE A 35 5.85 -5.09 5.51
C ILE A 35 7.13 -4.86 6.35
N GLU A 36 6.99 -4.27 7.54
CA GLU A 36 8.11 -3.98 8.43
C GLU A 36 8.74 -5.27 8.98
N SER A 37 7.93 -6.29 9.26
CA SER A 37 8.40 -7.58 9.79
C SER A 37 9.09 -8.48 8.76
N ASP A 38 8.79 -8.30 7.46
CA ASP A 38 9.32 -9.16 6.39
C ASP A 38 10.79 -8.80 6.07
N PRO A 39 11.77 -9.69 6.34
CA PRO A 39 13.18 -9.39 6.07
C PRO A 39 13.53 -9.26 4.57
N SER A 40 12.67 -9.74 3.66
CA SER A 40 12.88 -9.61 2.21
C SER A 40 12.59 -8.21 1.68
N VAL A 41 11.81 -7.41 2.43
CA VAL A 41 11.52 -6.02 2.08
C VAL A 41 12.73 -5.15 2.38
N VAL A 42 13.32 -4.59 1.32
CA VAL A 42 14.48 -3.71 1.39
C VAL A 42 14.08 -2.32 1.87
N THR A 43 12.99 -1.77 1.34
CA THR A 43 12.45 -0.46 1.72
C THR A 43 11.01 -0.33 1.24
N PHE A 44 10.30 0.67 1.74
CA PHE A 44 8.94 0.99 1.29
C PHE A 44 8.66 2.49 1.43
N SER A 45 7.57 2.98 0.87
CA SER A 45 7.12 4.36 1.09
C SER A 45 5.61 4.40 1.30
N GLU A 46 5.15 5.35 2.11
CA GLU A 46 3.72 5.59 2.31
C GLU A 46 3.16 6.50 1.22
N ARG A 47 1.97 6.17 0.73
CA ARG A 47 1.16 6.97 -0.22
C ARG A 47 1.93 7.51 -1.43
N PRO A 48 2.50 6.65 -2.28
CA PRO A 48 3.28 7.07 -3.43
C PRO A 48 2.43 7.78 -4.51
N GLY A 49 1.10 7.66 -4.49
CA GLY A 49 0.21 8.30 -5.45
C GLY A 49 -1.11 7.56 -5.64
N THR A 50 -1.73 7.76 -6.80
CA THR A 50 -2.99 7.14 -7.21
C THR A 50 -2.75 6.31 -8.47
N VAL A 51 -3.38 5.14 -8.57
CA VAL A 51 -3.34 4.27 -9.75
C VAL A 51 -4.74 4.14 -10.34
N LEU A 52 -4.84 4.04 -11.67
CA LEU A 52 -6.09 3.72 -12.36
C LEU A 52 -6.16 2.21 -12.54
N ILE A 53 -7.18 1.57 -11.97
CA ILE A 53 -7.46 0.14 -12.14
C ILE A 53 -8.89 0.01 -12.68
N GLY A 54 -9.02 -0.57 -13.88
CA GLY A 54 -10.25 -0.47 -14.65
C GLY A 54 -10.60 1.01 -14.92
N GLU A 55 -11.77 1.43 -14.48
CA GLU A 55 -12.24 2.82 -14.57
C GLU A 55 -12.13 3.60 -13.25
N ARG A 56 -11.44 3.05 -12.24
CA ARG A 56 -11.38 3.64 -10.89
C ARG A 56 -9.99 4.10 -10.49
N TYR A 57 -9.90 5.31 -9.95
CA TYR A 57 -8.70 5.85 -9.34
C TYR A 57 -8.60 5.41 -7.87
N LEU A 58 -7.61 4.55 -7.58
CA LEU A 58 -7.35 4.02 -6.24
C LEU A 58 -6.09 4.64 -5.65
N GLN A 59 -6.19 5.09 -4.40
CA GLN A 59 -5.03 5.61 -3.68
C GLN A 59 -4.16 4.44 -3.25
N VAL A 60 -2.89 4.46 -3.65
CA VAL A 60 -1.91 3.48 -3.18
C VAL A 60 -1.54 3.84 -1.76
N ASP A 61 -1.58 2.86 -0.84
CA ASP A 61 -1.18 3.07 0.55
C ASP A 61 0.33 2.89 0.73
N PHE A 62 0.94 1.92 0.02
CA PHE A 62 2.39 1.69 0.06
C PHE A 62 2.98 1.35 -1.30
N SER A 63 4.21 1.80 -1.56
CA SER A 63 5.11 1.11 -2.50
C SER A 63 6.15 0.32 -1.72
N VAL A 64 6.36 -0.93 -2.08
CA VAL A 64 7.29 -1.84 -1.40
C VAL A 64 8.32 -2.33 -2.40
N ARG A 65 9.58 -2.31 -2.00
CA ARG A 65 10.71 -2.76 -2.83
C ARG A 65 11.38 -3.95 -2.17
N TYR A 66 11.47 -5.03 -2.94
CA TYR A 66 12.24 -6.23 -2.65
C TYR A 66 13.55 -6.19 -3.45
N ALA A 67 14.35 -7.24 -3.35
CA ALA A 67 15.61 -7.33 -4.11
C ALA A 67 15.37 -7.51 -5.63
N ASP A 68 14.32 -8.23 -6.01
CA ASP A 68 14.01 -8.67 -7.36
C ASP A 68 12.79 -7.99 -7.98
N LYS A 69 11.93 -7.36 -7.16
CA LYS A 69 10.67 -6.75 -7.59
C LYS A 69 10.26 -5.55 -6.77
N ALA A 70 9.25 -4.83 -7.27
CA ALA A 70 8.53 -3.81 -6.54
C ALA A 70 7.02 -4.07 -6.64
N GLU A 71 6.30 -3.76 -5.58
CA GLU A 71 4.85 -3.94 -5.46
C GLU A 71 4.20 -2.65 -4.97
N LEU A 72 2.98 -2.40 -5.42
CA LEU A 72 2.11 -1.38 -4.86
C LEU A 72 1.08 -2.10 -3.99
N LEU A 73 0.74 -1.54 -2.84
CA LEU A 73 -0.28 -2.08 -1.95
C LEU A 73 -1.37 -1.04 -1.73
N ILE A 74 -2.61 -1.50 -1.90
CA ILE A 74 -3.84 -0.77 -1.59
C ILE A 74 -4.50 -1.53 -0.46
N ALA A 75 -4.77 -0.87 0.67
CA ALA A 75 -5.36 -1.50 1.84
C ALA A 75 -6.88 -1.25 1.86
N ALA A 76 -7.67 -2.32 1.77
CA ALA A 76 -9.13 -2.26 1.81
C ALA A 76 -9.68 -2.52 3.23
N ASP A 77 -10.63 -1.69 3.70
CA ASP A 77 -11.24 -1.84 5.04
C ASP A 77 -12.30 -2.97 5.10
N SER A 78 -12.81 -3.46 3.96
CA SER A 78 -13.65 -4.67 3.90
C SER A 78 -13.44 -5.47 2.61
N PRO A 79 -13.60 -6.81 2.64
CA PRO A 79 -13.52 -7.66 1.45
C PRO A 79 -14.73 -7.53 0.50
N GLY A 80 -15.75 -6.74 0.87
CA GLY A 80 -17.00 -6.55 0.14
C GLY A 80 -17.19 -5.18 -0.50
N ASP A 81 -16.26 -4.23 -0.29
CA ASP A 81 -16.30 -2.90 -0.90
C ASP A 81 -15.64 -2.84 -2.29
N GLU A 82 -15.26 -4.00 -2.84
CA GLU A 82 -14.68 -4.12 -4.17
C GLU A 82 -15.48 -5.11 -5.04
N ASP A 83 -16.13 -4.52 -6.05
CA ASP A 83 -16.72 -5.20 -7.18
C ASP A 83 -15.68 -6.10 -7.88
N ALA A 84 -16.15 -7.23 -8.41
CA ALA A 84 -15.35 -8.34 -8.94
C ALA A 84 -14.32 -7.96 -10.04
N ASP A 85 -14.40 -6.75 -10.59
CA ASP A 85 -13.60 -6.28 -11.73
C ASP A 85 -12.11 -6.01 -11.38
N VAL A 86 -11.81 -5.65 -10.13
CA VAL A 86 -10.42 -5.41 -9.67
C VAL A 86 -9.66 -6.72 -9.43
N ARG A 87 -10.39 -7.82 -9.14
CA ARG A 87 -9.80 -9.14 -8.83
C ARG A 87 -9.11 -9.77 -10.04
N ASP A 88 -9.57 -9.49 -11.26
CA ASP A 88 -9.11 -10.17 -12.47
C ASP A 88 -7.74 -9.67 -12.98
N THR A 89 -7.33 -8.46 -12.59
CA THR A 89 -6.04 -7.87 -13.02
C THR A 89 -4.90 -8.14 -12.02
N ILE A 90 -5.20 -8.64 -10.81
CA ILE A 90 -4.28 -8.56 -9.67
C ILE A 90 -4.10 -9.93 -9.03
N ASN A 91 -2.86 -10.42 -9.00
CA ASN A 91 -2.52 -11.67 -8.32
C ASN A 91 -2.83 -11.56 -6.83
N THR A 92 -3.92 -12.19 -6.41
CA THR A 92 -4.34 -12.26 -5.00
C THR A 92 -3.45 -13.27 -4.29
N SER A 93 -2.52 -12.80 -3.46
CA SER A 93 -1.81 -13.66 -2.50
C SER A 93 -2.35 -13.40 -1.10
N ALA A 94 -2.69 -14.49 -0.39
CA ALA A 94 -3.66 -14.56 0.69
C ALA A 94 -3.22 -13.94 2.03
N LEU A 95 -3.12 -12.61 2.07
CA LEU A 95 -3.01 -11.76 3.26
C LEU A 95 -3.94 -10.54 3.06
N PRO A 96 -4.41 -9.83 4.12
CA PRO A 96 -5.52 -8.87 4.05
C PRO A 96 -5.44 -8.02 2.79
N ALA A 97 -6.41 -8.22 1.89
CA ALA A 97 -6.43 -7.87 0.47
C ALA A 97 -5.30 -6.92 0.02
N PHE A 98 -4.11 -7.49 -0.21
CA PHE A 98 -2.97 -6.77 -0.74
C PHE A 98 -2.93 -6.89 -2.25
N TYR A 99 -3.21 -5.78 -2.93
CA TYR A 99 -3.33 -5.75 -4.38
C TYR A 99 -2.02 -5.35 -5.06
N SER A 100 -1.23 -6.34 -5.50
CA SER A 100 0.01 -6.12 -6.26
C SER A 100 -0.27 -5.86 -7.75
N ALA A 101 -0.35 -4.60 -8.16
CA ALA A 101 -0.33 -4.25 -9.59
C ALA A 101 1.08 -4.53 -10.16
N ARG A 102 1.21 -5.58 -11.00
CA ARG A 102 2.43 -5.79 -11.80
C ARG A 102 2.44 -4.77 -12.94
N GLY A 103 3.03 -3.60 -12.70
CA GLY A 103 3.20 -2.61 -13.76
C GLY A 103 4.18 -3.12 -14.82
N THR A 104 3.67 -3.53 -15.98
CA THR A 104 4.46 -3.57 -17.24
C THR A 104 4.62 -2.18 -17.87
N GLY A 105 4.02 -1.16 -17.25
CA GLY A 105 4.16 0.24 -17.63
C GLY A 105 5.20 0.95 -16.76
N ARG A 106 6.07 1.72 -17.42
CA ARG A 106 7.04 2.62 -16.81
C ARG A 106 6.34 3.51 -15.76
N CYS A 107 6.69 3.33 -14.48
CA CYS A 107 6.20 4.21 -13.40
C CYS A 107 6.71 5.63 -13.67
N PRO A 108 5.84 6.65 -13.84
CA PRO A 108 6.27 8.02 -14.11
C PRO A 108 6.92 8.71 -12.89
N TYR A 109 7.06 8.03 -11.76
CA TYR A 109 7.68 8.55 -10.53
C TYR A 109 9.13 8.07 -10.33
N VAL A 110 9.71 7.39 -11.32
CA VAL A 110 11.12 6.96 -11.33
C VAL A 110 11.90 7.78 -12.37
N ASP A 111 11.80 9.09 -12.29
CA ASP A 111 12.89 10.00 -12.64
C ASP A 111 12.61 11.35 -11.98
N ARG A 112 13.68 11.99 -11.52
CA ARG A 112 13.73 13.12 -10.57
C ARG A 112 12.85 14.32 -10.93
#